data_AF-A0A2N5ZFQ7-F1
#
_entry.id   AF-A0A2N5ZFQ7-F1
#
_cell.length_a   1.000
_cell.length_b   1.000
_cell.length_c   1.000
_cell.angle_alpha   90.00
_cell.angle_beta   90.00
_cell.angle_gamma   90.00
#
_symmetry.space_group_name_H-M   'P 1'
#
loop_
_entity.id
_entity.type
_entity.pdbx_description
1 polymer ?
#
loop_
_entity_poly.entity_id
_entity_poly.type
_entity_poly.pdbx_seq_one_letter_code
_entity_poly.pdbx_strand_id
1 'polypeptide(L)'
;MYYELYGLLNNHKSVGYDGAKEEMFGNIDNDENGDIHCVYTTLVVHSSYPANDVMNCEHTWPQSKFGSDNVYFKKSDLNHLFPTDSRSNSARGNYPFGWVKEIDWQKDDSIRGASVESGRRVFEPQDSHKGNCARAMLYMSVRYRMPLDAEQEATLREWNKLDPVDEAEIMRNNKVEELQHTRNPFIDRPDFVDHISDF
;
A
#
# COMPACT_ATOMS: atom_id res chain seq x y z
N MET A 1 13.79 13.76 -12.63
CA MET A 1 12.54 13.10 -12.24
C MET A 1 12.44 12.73 -10.77
N TYR A 2 13.27 11.83 -10.19
CA TYR A 2 13.18 11.49 -8.75
C TYR A 2 13.16 12.71 -7.83
N TYR A 3 14.14 13.62 -7.97
CA TYR A 3 14.22 14.83 -7.14
C TYR A 3 13.07 15.83 -7.38
N GLU A 4 12.50 15.87 -8.58
CA GLU A 4 11.37 16.73 -8.91
C GLU A 4 10.10 16.21 -8.24
N LEU A 5 9.83 14.90 -8.36
CA LEU A 5 8.74 14.24 -7.65
C LEU A 5 8.90 14.37 -6.14
N TYR A 6 10.10 14.14 -5.60
CA TYR A 6 10.39 14.35 -4.18
C TYR A 6 9.99 15.77 -3.71
N GLY A 7 10.30 16.80 -4.51
CA GLY A 7 9.93 18.18 -4.20
C GLY A 7 8.41 18.40 -4.14
N LEU A 8 7.66 17.78 -5.06
CA LEU A 8 6.20 17.86 -5.11
C LEU A 8 5.51 17.14 -3.93
N LEU A 9 6.13 16.08 -3.41
CA LEU A 9 5.54 15.22 -2.38
C LEU A 9 5.79 15.69 -0.94
N ASN A 10 6.50 16.80 -0.74
CA ASN A 10 6.94 17.25 0.58
C ASN A 10 5.94 18.19 1.30
N ASN A 11 4.76 18.44 0.72
CA ASN A 11 3.74 19.36 1.23
C ASN A 11 2.65 18.70 2.09
N HIS A 12 2.92 17.50 2.62
CA HIS A 12 1.92 16.72 3.31
C HIS A 12 1.35 17.35 4.57
N LYS A 13 0.04 17.21 4.69
CA LYS A 13 -0.71 17.51 5.89
C LYS A 13 -1.13 16.21 6.59
N SER A 14 -0.58 16.00 7.78
CA SER A 14 -0.99 14.88 8.62
C SER A 14 -2.35 15.15 9.27
N VAL A 15 -3.19 14.12 9.32
CA VAL A 15 -4.43 14.07 10.10
C VAL A 15 -4.25 13.25 11.40
N GLY A 16 -3.02 12.88 11.74
CA GLY A 16 -2.72 11.93 12.81
C GLY A 16 -3.09 10.48 12.43
N TYR A 17 -2.58 9.51 13.18
CA TYR A 17 -2.80 8.09 12.84
C TYR A 17 -4.24 7.63 13.10
N ASP A 18 -4.84 8.08 14.21
CA ASP A 18 -6.23 7.74 14.50
C ASP A 18 -7.18 8.42 13.50
N GLY A 19 -6.97 9.71 13.21
CA GLY A 19 -7.71 10.41 12.15
C GLY A 19 -7.53 9.78 10.77
N ALA A 20 -6.33 9.31 10.43
CA ALA A 20 -6.11 8.59 9.17
C ALA A 20 -6.95 7.30 9.10
N LYS A 21 -7.05 6.53 10.19
CA LYS A 21 -7.91 5.33 10.21
C LYS A 21 -9.40 5.69 10.11
N GLU A 22 -9.82 6.75 10.78
CA GLU A 22 -11.20 7.25 10.70
C GLU A 22 -11.55 7.64 9.26
N GLU A 23 -10.67 8.35 8.56
CA GLU A 23 -10.86 8.72 7.15
C GLU A 23 -10.82 7.48 6.24
N MET A 24 -9.87 6.58 6.45
CA MET A 24 -9.72 5.35 5.66
C MET A 24 -10.98 4.48 5.73
N PHE A 25 -11.43 4.13 6.94
CA PHE A 25 -12.58 3.25 7.13
C PHE A 25 -13.93 3.96 6.99
N GLY A 26 -14.01 5.26 7.26
CA GLY A 26 -15.27 5.99 7.26
C GLY A 26 -15.63 6.58 5.90
N ASN A 27 -14.63 6.98 5.11
CA ASN A 27 -14.84 7.87 3.96
C ASN A 27 -14.11 7.44 2.69
N ILE A 28 -12.83 7.05 2.78
CA ILE A 28 -11.98 6.84 1.61
C ILE A 28 -12.24 5.46 1.00
N ASP A 29 -12.12 4.43 1.82
CA ASP A 29 -12.23 3.01 1.44
C ASP A 29 -13.58 2.41 1.89
N ASN A 30 -14.56 3.27 2.15
CA ASN A 30 -15.94 2.93 2.44
C ASN A 30 -16.82 3.34 1.26
N ASP A 31 -17.51 2.38 0.66
CA ASP A 31 -18.36 2.65 -0.50
C ASP A 31 -19.71 3.28 -0.11
N GLU A 32 -20.51 3.61 -1.13
CA GLU A 32 -21.83 4.23 -0.94
C GLU A 32 -22.83 3.34 -0.17
N ASN A 33 -22.59 2.02 -0.11
CA ASN A 33 -23.40 1.08 0.63
C ASN A 33 -22.96 0.94 2.09
N GLY A 34 -21.88 1.60 2.50
CA GLY A 34 -21.31 1.43 3.84
C GLY A 34 -20.36 0.23 3.95
N ASP A 35 -19.93 -0.32 2.81
CA ASP A 35 -19.11 -1.53 2.76
C ASP A 35 -17.62 -1.18 2.58
N ILE A 36 -16.79 -1.80 3.42
CA ILE A 36 -15.32 -1.71 3.35
C ILE A 36 -14.79 -3.02 2.77
N HIS A 37 -14.06 -2.92 1.67
CA HIS A 37 -13.49 -4.07 0.96
C HIS A 37 -12.05 -4.31 1.41
N CYS A 38 -11.73 -5.55 1.81
CA CYS A 38 -10.38 -5.93 2.18
C CYS A 38 -9.47 -5.99 0.95
N VAL A 39 -8.27 -5.43 1.03
CA VAL A 39 -7.33 -5.45 -0.11
C VAL A 39 -6.62 -6.79 -0.33
N TYR A 40 -6.55 -7.65 0.70
CA TYR A 40 -5.86 -8.96 0.63
C TYR A 40 -6.82 -10.16 0.53
N THR A 41 -8.11 -10.01 0.80
CA THR A 41 -9.05 -11.14 0.76
C THR A 41 -10.39 -10.72 0.20
N THR A 42 -11.31 -11.65 -0.03
CA THR A 42 -12.66 -11.32 -0.48
C THR A 42 -13.56 -10.83 0.67
N LEU A 43 -13.00 -10.52 1.84
CA LEU A 43 -13.75 -10.04 3.00
C LEU A 43 -14.31 -8.64 2.72
N VAL A 44 -15.61 -8.49 2.93
CA VAL A 44 -16.32 -7.21 2.95
C VAL A 44 -16.92 -7.02 4.34
N VAL A 45 -16.80 -5.81 4.89
CA VAL A 45 -17.34 -5.46 6.22
C VAL A 45 -18.21 -4.22 6.10
N HIS A 46 -19.49 -4.36 6.47
CA HIS A 46 -20.41 -3.23 6.59
C HIS A 46 -20.19 -2.50 7.93
N SER A 47 -19.46 -1.39 7.91
CA SER A 47 -19.11 -0.59 9.08
C SER A 47 -18.46 0.72 8.64
N SER A 48 -18.40 1.72 9.52
CA SER A 48 -17.56 2.91 9.33
C SER A 48 -16.26 2.86 10.14
N TYR A 49 -16.15 1.90 11.07
CA TYR A 49 -14.95 1.68 11.87
C TYR A 49 -14.99 0.26 12.45
N PRO A 50 -14.49 -0.75 11.71
CA PRO A 50 -14.63 -2.15 12.10
C PRO A 50 -13.80 -2.47 13.35
N ALA A 51 -14.20 -3.54 14.06
CA ALA A 51 -13.42 -4.05 15.17
C ALA A 51 -12.05 -4.55 14.67
N ASN A 52 -10.98 -4.22 15.40
CA ASN A 52 -9.60 -4.44 14.96
C ASN A 52 -9.21 -5.93 14.82
N ASP A 53 -9.96 -6.84 15.45
CA ASP A 53 -9.82 -8.28 15.31
C ASP A 53 -10.55 -8.84 14.07
N VAL A 54 -11.39 -8.04 13.41
CA VAL A 54 -12.03 -8.34 12.13
C VAL A 54 -11.22 -7.73 10.99
N MET A 55 -11.04 -6.41 11.02
CA MET A 55 -10.35 -5.65 9.98
C MET A 55 -9.49 -4.57 10.64
N ASN A 56 -8.27 -4.40 10.13
CA ASN A 56 -7.29 -3.47 10.63
C ASN A 56 -6.70 -2.63 9.49
N CYS A 57 -5.94 -1.62 9.89
CA CYS A 57 -5.19 -0.77 8.96
C CYS A 57 -3.88 -1.47 8.62
N GLU A 58 -3.74 -1.84 7.36
CA GLU A 58 -2.50 -2.33 6.79
C GLU A 58 -1.58 -1.15 6.47
N HIS A 59 -0.33 -1.25 6.89
CA HIS A 59 0.74 -0.34 6.48
C HIS A 59 1.50 -1.02 5.34
N THR A 60 1.18 -0.69 4.08
CA THR A 60 1.84 -1.32 2.93
C THR A 60 3.35 -1.15 3.00
N TRP A 61 3.87 -0.03 3.54
CA TRP A 61 5.23 -0.01 4.06
C TRP A 61 5.24 -0.35 5.56
N PRO A 62 5.86 -1.46 6.02
CA PRO A 62 5.76 -1.88 7.42
C PRO A 62 6.26 -0.82 8.41
N GLN A 63 5.47 -0.54 9.46
CA GLN A 63 5.87 0.43 10.50
C GLN A 63 7.22 0.10 11.15
N SER A 64 7.54 -1.19 11.30
CA SER A 64 8.82 -1.66 11.86
C SER A 64 10.03 -1.28 10.99
N LYS A 65 9.81 -0.84 9.75
CA LYS A 65 10.83 -0.42 8.79
C LYS A 65 10.87 1.09 8.54
N PHE A 66 10.20 1.92 9.34
CA PHE A 66 10.16 3.37 9.12
C PHE A 66 11.46 4.12 9.43
N GLY A 67 12.34 3.57 10.28
CA GLY A 67 13.41 4.34 10.90
C GLY A 67 12.86 5.38 11.89
N SER A 68 13.66 6.37 12.27
CA SER A 68 13.28 7.44 13.22
C SER A 68 12.68 8.67 12.56
N ASP A 69 13.04 8.93 11.31
CA ASP A 69 12.74 10.21 10.66
C ASP A 69 11.31 10.24 10.14
N ASN A 70 10.60 11.37 10.31
CA ASN A 70 9.24 11.57 9.81
C ASN A 70 8.25 10.43 10.16
N VAL A 71 8.48 9.67 11.24
CA VAL A 71 7.66 8.52 11.64
C VAL A 71 6.20 8.90 11.79
N TYR A 72 5.93 10.08 12.36
CA TYR A 72 4.58 10.58 12.52
C TYR A 72 3.85 10.72 11.17
N PHE A 73 4.52 11.28 10.16
CA PHE A 73 3.96 11.44 8.81
C PHE A 73 3.84 10.11 8.07
N LYS A 74 4.88 9.28 8.10
CA LYS A 74 4.85 7.93 7.50
C LYS A 74 3.70 7.11 8.06
N LYS A 75 3.46 7.16 9.37
CA LYS A 75 2.43 6.36 10.03
C LYS A 75 1.01 6.74 9.63
N SER A 76 0.75 8.00 9.28
CA SER A 76 -0.57 8.54 8.95
C SER A 76 -0.77 8.85 7.46
N ASP A 77 0.17 8.51 6.59
CA ASP A 77 0.08 8.79 5.15
C ASP A 77 -0.86 7.81 4.44
N LEU A 78 -2.05 8.28 4.08
CA LEU A 78 -3.13 7.49 3.50
C LEU A 78 -2.79 6.90 2.13
N ASN A 79 -1.72 7.35 1.47
CA ASN A 79 -1.26 6.78 0.20
C ASN A 79 -0.70 5.35 0.34
N HIS A 80 -0.46 4.85 1.56
CA HIS A 80 -0.05 3.45 1.79
C HIS A 80 -0.81 2.73 2.91
N LEU A 81 -1.86 3.37 3.46
CA LEU A 81 -2.74 2.74 4.44
C LEU A 81 -3.93 2.12 3.71
N PHE A 82 -4.26 0.86 3.99
CA PHE A 82 -5.41 0.18 3.40
C PHE A 82 -6.20 -0.67 4.41
N PRO A 83 -7.51 -0.88 4.20
CA PRO A 83 -8.29 -1.84 5.00
C PRO A 83 -7.90 -3.28 4.69
N THR A 84 -7.60 -4.07 5.72
CA THR A 84 -7.24 -5.49 5.55
C THR A 84 -7.82 -6.34 6.65
N ASP A 85 -8.22 -7.57 6.35
CA ASP A 85 -8.64 -8.51 7.38
C ASP A 85 -7.50 -8.82 8.34
N SER A 86 -7.79 -8.85 9.63
CA SER A 86 -6.78 -8.89 10.69
C SER A 86 -5.78 -10.06 10.57
N ARG A 87 -6.25 -11.20 10.05
CA ARG A 87 -5.46 -12.42 9.88
C ARG A 87 -4.49 -12.32 8.72
N SER A 88 -4.91 -11.79 7.58
CA SER A 88 -4.01 -11.58 6.44
C SER A 88 -2.98 -10.50 6.73
N ASN A 89 -3.35 -9.41 7.41
CA ASN A 89 -2.37 -8.42 7.86
C ASN A 89 -1.34 -9.09 8.81
N SER A 90 -1.80 -9.88 9.78
CA SER A 90 -0.90 -10.63 10.67
C SER A 90 0.01 -11.59 9.91
N ALA A 91 -0.50 -12.26 8.86
CA ALA A 91 0.28 -13.16 8.03
C ALA A 91 1.32 -12.42 7.17
N ARG A 92 0.94 -11.27 6.60
CA ARG A 92 1.80 -10.37 5.84
C ARG A 92 2.95 -9.85 6.70
N GLY A 93 2.67 -9.45 7.94
CA GLY A 93 3.67 -9.01 8.91
C GLY A 93 4.55 -7.87 8.38
N ASN A 94 5.85 -8.13 8.25
CA ASN A 94 6.82 -7.19 7.66
C ASN A 94 7.59 -7.78 6.46
N TYR A 95 7.09 -8.88 5.91
CA TYR A 95 7.74 -9.55 4.78
C TYR A 95 7.71 -8.64 3.54
N PRO A 96 8.78 -8.65 2.72
CA PRO A 96 8.75 -7.98 1.44
C PRO A 96 7.67 -8.59 0.54
N PHE A 97 7.19 -7.78 -0.40
CA PHE A 97 6.34 -8.27 -1.47
C PHE A 97 7.21 -9.00 -2.51
N GLY A 98 6.66 -10.06 -3.09
CA GLY A 98 7.38 -10.92 -4.03
C GLY A 98 6.50 -12.07 -4.53
N TRP A 99 6.84 -12.62 -5.69
CA TRP A 99 6.21 -13.83 -6.20
C TRP A 99 6.52 -15.03 -5.32
N VAL A 100 5.50 -15.77 -4.89
CA VAL A 100 5.63 -16.96 -4.03
C VAL A 100 5.73 -18.23 -4.87
N LYS A 101 6.73 -19.07 -4.57
CA LYS A 101 6.90 -20.40 -5.17
C LYS A 101 6.42 -21.52 -4.25
N GLU A 102 6.77 -21.44 -2.97
CA GLU A 102 6.45 -22.46 -1.98
C GLU A 102 5.58 -21.85 -0.88
N ILE A 103 4.29 -22.11 -0.94
CA ILE A 103 3.27 -21.52 -0.07
C ILE A 103 3.36 -22.12 1.34
N ASP A 104 3.47 -21.27 2.36
CA ASP A 104 3.38 -21.64 3.78
C ASP A 104 2.19 -21.02 4.52
N TRP A 105 1.48 -20.09 3.87
CA TRP A 105 0.21 -19.55 4.32
C TRP A 105 -0.59 -19.05 3.11
N GLN A 106 -1.91 -19.21 3.16
CA GLN A 106 -2.83 -18.74 2.13
C GLN A 106 -4.17 -18.37 2.76
N LYS A 107 -4.80 -17.32 2.22
CA LYS A 107 -6.22 -17.04 2.40
C LYS A 107 -6.74 -16.37 1.14
N ASP A 108 -7.78 -16.96 0.56
CA ASP A 108 -8.25 -16.65 -0.78
C ASP A 108 -7.05 -16.66 -1.76
N ASP A 109 -6.88 -15.61 -2.56
CA ASP A 109 -5.77 -15.51 -3.52
C ASP A 109 -4.52 -14.82 -2.95
N SER A 110 -4.55 -14.35 -1.70
CA SER A 110 -3.33 -13.88 -1.03
C SER A 110 -2.54 -15.05 -0.45
N ILE A 111 -1.24 -15.06 -0.74
CA ILE A 111 -0.33 -16.13 -0.34
C ILE A 111 0.95 -15.57 0.30
N ARG A 112 1.57 -16.38 1.14
CA ARG A 112 2.89 -16.12 1.72
C ARG A 112 3.72 -17.37 1.63
N GLY A 113 5.01 -17.20 1.37
CA GLY A 113 5.90 -18.35 1.22
C GLY A 113 7.29 -17.96 0.77
N ALA A 114 8.08 -18.96 0.36
CA ALA A 114 9.41 -18.72 -0.19
C ALA A 114 9.30 -18.09 -1.58
N SER A 115 10.11 -17.05 -1.84
CA SER A 115 10.10 -16.32 -3.11
C SER A 115 10.65 -17.16 -4.24
N VAL A 116 10.17 -16.89 -5.46
CA VAL A 116 10.67 -17.50 -6.70
C VAL A 116 12.17 -17.19 -6.89
N GLU A 117 12.59 -15.96 -6.57
CA GLU A 117 13.92 -15.44 -6.87
C GLU A 117 15.00 -15.98 -5.91
N SER A 118 14.81 -15.80 -4.61
CA SER A 118 15.85 -16.07 -3.60
C SER A 118 15.45 -17.09 -2.54
N GLY A 119 14.19 -17.54 -2.54
CA GLY A 119 13.64 -18.39 -1.49
C GLY A 119 13.42 -17.65 -0.16
N ARG A 120 13.66 -16.33 -0.10
CA ARG A 120 13.32 -15.53 1.09
C ARG A 120 11.80 -15.52 1.28
N ARG A 121 11.34 -15.41 2.53
CA ARG A 121 9.90 -15.34 2.78
C ARG A 121 9.32 -14.00 2.29
N VAL A 122 8.34 -14.07 1.40
CA VAL A 122 7.62 -12.94 0.79
C VAL A 122 6.11 -13.10 0.96
N PHE A 123 5.38 -12.01 0.77
CA PHE A 123 3.92 -11.99 0.67
C PHE A 123 3.50 -11.58 -0.75
N GLU A 124 2.50 -12.25 -1.29
CA GLU A 124 1.88 -11.95 -2.58
C GLU A 124 0.39 -11.69 -2.35
N PRO A 125 -0.09 -10.46 -2.55
CA PRO A 125 -1.51 -10.16 -2.42
C PRO A 125 -2.29 -10.72 -3.62
N GLN A 126 -3.61 -10.67 -3.53
CA GLN A 126 -4.50 -10.96 -4.67
C GLN A 126 -4.11 -10.12 -5.90
N ASP A 127 -4.34 -10.67 -7.09
CA ASP A 127 -3.95 -10.05 -8.36
C ASP A 127 -4.47 -8.61 -8.52
N SER A 128 -5.70 -8.35 -8.09
CA SER A 128 -6.36 -7.05 -8.17
C SER A 128 -5.80 -5.97 -7.24
N HIS A 129 -4.80 -6.28 -6.42
CA HIS A 129 -4.17 -5.32 -5.51
C HIS A 129 -2.65 -5.20 -5.71
N LYS A 130 -2.08 -5.97 -6.64
CA LYS A 130 -0.63 -5.99 -6.89
C LYS A 130 -0.12 -4.63 -7.35
N GLY A 131 -0.87 -3.95 -8.21
CA GLY A 131 -0.55 -2.64 -8.76
C GLY A 131 -0.72 -1.55 -7.71
N ASN A 132 -1.80 -1.58 -6.93
CA ASN A 132 -2.02 -0.58 -5.88
C ASN A 132 -0.90 -0.64 -4.83
N CYS A 133 -0.56 -1.85 -4.36
CA CYS A 133 0.50 -2.00 -3.36
C CYS A 133 1.88 -1.65 -3.93
N ALA A 134 2.13 -1.94 -5.22
CA ALA A 134 3.33 -1.49 -5.92
C ALA A 134 3.46 0.03 -5.92
N ARG A 135 2.43 0.74 -6.39
CA ARG A 135 2.43 2.21 -6.45
C ARG A 135 2.54 2.84 -5.06
N ALA A 136 1.91 2.26 -4.03
CA ALA A 136 2.05 2.71 -2.65
C ALA A 136 3.49 2.58 -2.12
N MET A 137 4.15 1.44 -2.37
CA MET A 137 5.56 1.22 -1.97
C MET A 137 6.53 2.16 -2.70
N LEU A 138 6.38 2.31 -4.03
CA LEU A 138 7.21 3.19 -4.85
C LEU A 138 7.05 4.66 -4.44
N TYR A 139 5.81 5.08 -4.15
CA TYR A 139 5.53 6.40 -3.57
C TYR A 139 6.25 6.61 -2.24
N MET A 140 6.16 5.65 -1.32
CA MET A 140 6.81 5.74 0.00
C MET A 140 8.33 5.85 -0.13
N SER A 141 8.92 5.07 -1.04
CA SER A 141 10.34 5.14 -1.35
C SER A 141 10.76 6.55 -1.80
N VAL A 142 10.08 7.12 -2.80
CA VAL A 142 10.42 8.44 -3.33
C VAL A 142 10.21 9.50 -2.27
N ARG A 143 9.00 9.56 -1.70
CA ARG A 143 8.61 10.63 -0.79
C ARG A 143 9.46 10.67 0.48
N TYR A 144 9.76 9.51 1.05
CA TYR A 144 10.47 9.44 2.33
C TYR A 144 11.94 9.03 2.18
N ARG A 145 12.44 8.90 0.94
CA ARG A 145 13.81 8.46 0.62
C ARG A 145 14.16 7.14 1.29
N MET A 146 13.24 6.19 1.21
CA MET A 146 13.38 4.89 1.83
C MET A 146 13.70 3.87 0.73
N PRO A 147 14.94 3.35 0.67
CA PRO A 147 15.36 2.49 -0.42
C PRO A 147 14.62 1.15 -0.38
N LEU A 148 14.32 0.63 -1.57
CA LEU A 148 13.84 -0.73 -1.76
C LEU A 148 15.02 -1.66 -2.03
N ASP A 149 14.89 -2.93 -1.64
CA ASP A 149 15.83 -3.94 -2.11
C ASP A 149 15.52 -4.33 -3.57
N ALA A 150 16.55 -4.74 -4.32
CA ALA A 150 16.45 -4.96 -5.75
C ALA A 150 15.42 -6.02 -6.16
N GLU A 151 15.25 -7.09 -5.37
CA GLU A 151 14.27 -8.15 -5.65
C GLU A 151 12.84 -7.62 -5.47
N GLN A 152 12.60 -6.86 -4.40
CA GLN A 152 11.29 -6.25 -4.17
C GLN A 152 11.00 -5.17 -5.21
N GLU A 153 11.96 -4.29 -5.51
CA GLU A 153 11.78 -3.25 -6.52
C GLU A 153 11.43 -3.85 -7.90
N ALA A 154 12.14 -4.88 -8.33
CA ALA A 154 11.85 -5.58 -9.59
C ALA A 154 10.41 -6.12 -9.62
N THR A 155 9.96 -6.74 -8.53
CA THR A 155 8.58 -7.23 -8.39
C THR A 155 7.57 -6.09 -8.50
N LEU A 156 7.77 -4.99 -7.77
CA LEU A 156 6.82 -3.87 -7.75
C LEU A 156 6.73 -3.18 -9.11
N ARG A 157 7.84 -3.08 -9.86
CA ARG A 157 7.85 -2.57 -11.24
C ARG A 157 7.03 -3.45 -12.19
N GLU A 158 7.13 -4.76 -12.03
CA GLU A 158 6.33 -5.72 -12.80
C GLU A 158 4.84 -5.61 -12.44
N TRP A 159 4.52 -5.62 -11.15
CA TRP A 159 3.14 -5.53 -10.66
C TRP A 159 2.45 -4.22 -11.06
N ASN A 160 3.17 -3.10 -11.08
CA ASN A 160 2.66 -1.84 -11.61
C ASN A 160 2.17 -1.94 -13.07
N LYS A 161 2.73 -2.85 -13.87
CA LYS A 161 2.35 -3.07 -15.27
C LYS A 161 1.27 -4.15 -15.41
N LEU A 162 1.33 -5.19 -14.58
CA LEU A 162 0.36 -6.30 -14.62
C LEU A 162 -1.02 -5.90 -14.10
N ASP A 163 -1.06 -5.02 -13.11
CA ASP A 163 -2.29 -4.48 -12.52
C ASP A 163 -2.33 -2.95 -12.76
N PRO A 164 -2.86 -2.54 -13.92
CA PRO A 164 -2.90 -1.13 -14.32
C PRO A 164 -3.82 -0.33 -13.39
N VAL A 165 -3.59 0.98 -13.33
CA VAL A 165 -4.44 1.87 -12.52
C VAL A 165 -5.90 1.79 -12.94
N ASP A 166 -6.78 1.66 -11.96
CA ASP A 166 -8.23 1.65 -12.16
C ASP A 166 -8.91 2.92 -11.62
N GLU A 167 -10.22 3.00 -11.85
CA GLU A 167 -11.05 4.14 -11.41
C GLU A 167 -11.07 4.27 -9.88
N ALA A 168 -11.04 3.14 -9.15
CA ALA A 168 -11.08 3.14 -7.69
C ALA A 168 -9.82 3.77 -7.11
N GLU A 169 -8.64 3.45 -7.65
CA GLU A 169 -7.39 4.10 -7.29
C GLU A 169 -7.38 5.59 -7.58
N ILE A 170 -7.89 6.01 -8.75
CA ILE A 170 -7.95 7.44 -9.12
C ILE A 170 -8.85 8.19 -8.13
N MET A 171 -10.03 7.66 -7.83
CA MET A 171 -10.96 8.25 -6.86
C MET A 171 -10.33 8.30 -5.46
N ARG A 172 -9.67 7.23 -5.04
CA ARG A 172 -8.96 7.18 -3.76
C ARG A 172 -7.86 8.24 -3.69
N ASN A 173 -7.05 8.37 -4.75
CA ASN A 173 -5.96 9.34 -4.85
C ASN A 173 -6.48 10.79 -4.75
N ASN A 174 -7.63 11.09 -5.38
CA ASN A 174 -8.32 12.38 -5.26
C ASN A 174 -8.72 12.67 -3.80
N LYS A 175 -9.41 11.73 -3.13
CA LYS A 175 -9.84 11.90 -1.73
C LYS A 175 -8.64 12.12 -0.80
N VAL A 176 -7.56 11.37 -0.99
CA VAL A 176 -6.34 11.50 -0.20
C VAL A 176 -5.66 12.86 -0.42
N GLU A 177 -5.61 13.36 -1.66
CA GLU A 177 -5.05 14.68 -1.97
C GLU A 177 -5.86 15.80 -1.30
N GLU A 178 -7.19 15.74 -1.33
CA GLU A 178 -8.05 16.74 -0.68
C GLU A 178 -7.78 16.84 0.83
N LEU A 179 -7.54 15.71 1.49
CA LEU A 179 -7.29 15.62 2.92
C LEU A 179 -5.85 15.97 3.32
N GLN A 180 -4.88 15.39 2.61
CA GLN A 180 -3.46 15.40 2.99
C GLN A 180 -2.57 16.25 2.10
N HIS A 181 -3.14 16.89 1.08
CA HIS A 181 -2.45 17.70 0.06
C HIS A 181 -1.38 16.95 -0.73
N THR A 182 -1.35 15.62 -0.61
CA THR A 182 -0.36 14.77 -1.26
C THR A 182 -1.03 13.66 -2.02
N ARG A 183 -0.54 13.48 -3.24
CA ARG A 183 -1.08 12.61 -4.25
C ARG A 183 -0.01 11.62 -4.67
N ASN A 184 -0.38 10.38 -4.93
CA ASN A 184 0.54 9.40 -5.47
C ASN A 184 0.74 9.63 -6.98
N PRO A 185 1.93 10.08 -7.43
CA PRO A 185 2.16 10.42 -8.83
C PRO A 185 2.21 9.17 -9.71
N PHE A 186 2.44 7.99 -9.13
CA PHE A 186 2.43 6.73 -9.85
C PHE A 186 1.02 6.22 -10.13
N ILE A 187 -0.01 6.78 -9.48
CA ILE A 187 -1.41 6.55 -9.86
C ILE A 187 -1.76 7.44 -11.07
N ASP A 188 -1.35 8.72 -11.07
CA ASP A 188 -1.67 9.62 -12.20
C ASP A 188 -0.83 9.32 -13.45
N ARG A 189 0.43 8.92 -13.24
CA ARG A 189 1.42 8.63 -14.28
C ARG A 189 2.21 7.36 -13.93
N PRO A 190 1.60 6.18 -14.12
CA PRO A 190 2.27 4.89 -13.84
C PRO A 190 3.57 4.70 -14.63
N ASP A 191 3.70 5.35 -15.78
CA ASP A 191 4.88 5.33 -16.63
C ASP A 191 6.09 6.04 -16.00
N PHE A 192 5.91 6.87 -14.97
CA PHE A 192 7.02 7.45 -14.22
C PHE A 192 7.89 6.38 -13.56
N VAL A 193 7.35 5.21 -13.26
CA VAL A 193 8.16 4.11 -12.72
C VAL A 193 9.33 3.78 -13.66
N ASP A 194 9.12 3.76 -14.97
CA ASP A 194 10.16 3.44 -15.97
C ASP A 194 11.24 4.52 -16.15
N HIS A 195 11.02 5.72 -15.60
CA HIS A 195 11.92 6.87 -15.72
C HIS A 195 12.72 7.14 -14.43
N ILE A 196 12.55 6.32 -13.39
CA ILE A 196 13.34 6.35 -12.16
C ILE A 196 14.29 5.17 -12.19
N SER A 197 15.59 5.41 -11.99
CA SER A 197 16.63 4.38 -12.01
C SER A 197 16.61 3.48 -10.77
N ASP A 198 16.30 4.06 -9.62
CA ASP A 198 16.44 3.47 -8.30
C ASP A 198 15.41 4.07 -7.34
N PHE A 199 14.80 3.21 -6.53
CA PHE A 199 13.79 3.56 -5.53
C PHE A 199 14.30 3.33 -4.11
#